data_AF-A0A976JLG5-F1
#
_entry.id   AF-A0A976JLG5-F1
#
_cell.length_a   1.000
_cell.length_b   1.000
_cell.length_c   1.000
_cell.angle_alpha   90.00
_cell.angle_beta   90.00
_cell.angle_gamma   90.00
#
_symmetry.space_group_name_H-M   'P 1'
#
loop_
_entity.id
_entity.type
_entity.pdbx_description
1 polymer ?
#
loop_
_entity_poly.entity_id
_entity_poly.type
_entity_poly.pdbx_seq_one_letter_code
_entity_poly.pdbx_strand_id
1 'polypeptide(L)'
;MKFFLALFLIPMFSFALDMSPGLWEYQTELSVNPKMKMMLEQLKNMPPAQRDMVKKMIEQKMGGSIDLNEKGTVTRKCLSKNDIANMQERLKKDIIKDGCKFKINESSKTVLKGSMNCDDKKKNVTISLVMDSTKSGLNETTTSMSEKPIKTSMKWLAANCAGKKKEKLE
;
A
#
# COMPACT_ATOMS: atom_id res chain seq x y z
N MET A 1 -32.31 -2.89 46.92
CA MET A 1 -31.05 -2.57 46.22
C MET A 1 -31.22 -2.83 44.74
N LYS A 2 -31.24 -1.80 43.90
CA LYS A 2 -31.24 -1.93 42.43
C LYS A 2 -29.85 -1.56 41.94
N PHE A 3 -29.07 -2.56 41.54
CA PHE A 3 -27.78 -2.38 40.86
C PHE A 3 -28.06 -1.91 39.43
N PHE A 4 -27.74 -0.65 39.12
CA PHE A 4 -27.68 -0.15 37.75
C PHE A 4 -26.33 -0.59 37.15
N LEU A 5 -26.36 -1.58 36.26
CA LEU A 5 -25.21 -1.95 35.43
C LEU A 5 -25.06 -0.91 34.31
N ALA A 6 -24.16 0.07 34.49
CA ALA A 6 -23.82 1.04 33.45
C ALA A 6 -22.88 0.38 32.44
N LEU A 7 -23.42 0.00 31.28
CA LEU A 7 -22.66 -0.50 30.13
C LEU A 7 -21.87 0.67 29.51
N PHE A 8 -20.62 0.84 29.90
CA PHE A 8 -19.69 1.75 29.24
C PHE A 8 -19.41 1.24 27.81
N LEU A 9 -20.11 1.81 26.82
CA LEU A 9 -19.70 1.76 25.42
C LEU A 9 -18.39 2.55 25.32
N ILE A 10 -17.25 1.86 25.44
CA ILE A 10 -15.94 2.42 25.11
C ILE A 10 -15.94 2.62 23.60
N PRO A 11 -15.92 3.86 23.07
CA PRO A 11 -15.74 4.06 21.65
C PRO A 11 -14.35 3.51 21.32
N MET A 12 -14.32 2.43 20.53
CA MET A 12 -13.09 2.01 19.87
C MET A 12 -12.68 3.16 18.97
N PHE A 13 -11.76 4.02 19.44
CA PHE A 13 -11.11 5.01 18.60
C PHE A 13 -10.24 4.25 17.59
N SER A 14 -10.86 3.86 16.47
CA SER A 14 -10.12 3.47 15.28
C SER A 14 -9.45 4.74 14.75
N PHE A 15 -8.16 4.89 15.02
CA PHE A 15 -7.35 5.96 14.44
C PHE A 15 -7.09 5.63 12.98
N ALA A 16 -8.06 5.96 12.13
CA ALA A 16 -7.88 5.99 10.70
C ALA A 16 -6.90 7.10 10.33
N LEU A 17 -6.06 6.85 9.33
CA LEU A 17 -5.20 7.88 8.76
C LEU A 17 -6.06 9.01 8.19
N ASP A 18 -5.65 10.25 8.42
CA ASP A 18 -6.31 11.44 7.93
C ASP A 18 -5.98 11.61 6.44
N MET A 19 -6.70 10.88 5.60
CA MET A 19 -6.55 10.86 4.16
C MET A 19 -7.82 11.39 3.49
N SER A 20 -7.65 12.16 2.41
CA SER A 20 -8.76 12.60 1.58
C SER A 20 -9.31 11.41 0.76
N PRO A 21 -10.64 11.16 0.75
CA PRO A 21 -11.22 10.20 -0.17
C PRO A 21 -11.08 10.68 -1.62
N GLY A 22 -10.94 9.75 -2.56
CA GLY A 22 -10.80 10.05 -3.99
C GLY A 22 -9.68 9.26 -4.66
N LEU A 23 -9.20 9.78 -5.79
CA LEU A 23 -8.15 9.19 -6.60
C LEU A 23 -6.77 9.55 -6.03
N TRP A 24 -5.97 8.52 -5.75
CA TRP A 24 -4.59 8.62 -5.30
C TRP A 24 -3.64 8.04 -6.34
N GLU A 25 -2.48 8.67 -6.49
CA GLU A 25 -1.33 8.18 -7.23
C GLU A 25 -0.27 7.68 -6.25
N TYR A 26 0.32 6.52 -6.57
CA TYR A 26 1.39 5.90 -5.81
C TYR A 26 2.58 5.72 -6.74
N GLN A 27 3.70 6.32 -6.39
CA GLN A 27 4.96 6.17 -7.10
C GLN A 27 5.92 5.35 -6.24
N THR A 28 6.16 4.10 -6.64
CA THR A 28 7.03 3.16 -5.93
C THR A 28 8.38 3.06 -6.60
N GLU A 29 9.44 3.28 -5.82
CA GLU A 29 10.83 3.16 -6.25
C GLU A 29 11.28 1.70 -6.20
N LEU A 30 11.11 0.98 -7.31
CA LEU A 30 11.47 -0.45 -7.38
C LEU A 30 12.94 -0.67 -7.74
N SER A 31 13.65 0.36 -8.22
CA SER A 31 15.06 0.27 -8.62
C SER A 31 16.02 -0.04 -7.45
N VAL A 32 15.54 0.07 -6.20
CA VAL A 32 16.31 -0.33 -5.00
C VAL A 32 16.46 -1.84 -4.84
N ASN A 33 15.68 -2.63 -5.57
CA ASN A 33 15.86 -4.07 -5.66
C ASN A 33 16.68 -4.40 -6.93
N PRO A 34 17.86 -5.05 -6.83
CA PRO A 34 18.73 -5.32 -7.98
C PRO A 34 18.05 -6.09 -9.12
N LYS A 35 17.21 -7.08 -8.79
CA LYS A 35 16.47 -7.87 -9.78
C LYS A 35 15.44 -7.01 -10.50
N MET A 36 14.75 -6.14 -9.78
CA MET A 36 13.78 -5.21 -10.38
C MET A 36 14.47 -4.12 -11.19
N LYS A 37 15.63 -3.62 -10.76
CA LYS A 37 16.45 -2.68 -11.54
C LYS A 37 16.83 -3.29 -12.90
N MET A 38 17.36 -4.52 -12.89
CA MET A 38 17.71 -5.22 -14.12
C MET A 38 16.48 -5.43 -15.02
N MET A 39 15.33 -5.78 -14.45
CA MET A 39 14.07 -5.91 -15.20
C MET A 39 13.64 -4.57 -15.83
N LEU A 40 13.74 -3.45 -15.10
CA LEU A 40 13.42 -2.12 -15.62
C LEU A 40 14.37 -1.72 -16.75
N GLU A 41 15.67 -2.03 -16.65
CA GLU A 41 16.64 -1.80 -17.72
C GLU A 41 16.33 -2.64 -18.97
N GLN A 42 15.97 -3.92 -18.79
CA GLN A 42 15.54 -4.77 -19.91
C GLN A 42 14.29 -4.21 -20.59
N LEU A 43 13.32 -3.71 -19.83
CA LEU A 43 12.11 -3.09 -20.37
C LEU A 43 12.44 -1.86 -21.25
N LYS A 44 13.41 -1.03 -20.88
CA LYS A 44 13.86 0.09 -21.71
C LYS A 44 14.34 -0.36 -23.09
N ASN A 45 14.95 -1.54 -23.18
CA ASN A 45 15.50 -2.06 -24.43
C ASN A 45 14.48 -2.87 -25.26
N MET A 46 13.29 -3.18 -24.72
CA MET A 46 12.26 -3.92 -25.45
C MET A 46 11.50 -3.05 -26.46
N PRO A 47 11.04 -3.61 -27.58
CA PRO A 47 10.06 -2.96 -28.45
C PRO A 47 8.75 -2.63 -27.72
N PRO A 48 8.02 -1.56 -28.12
CA PRO A 48 6.78 -1.14 -27.44
C PRO A 48 5.74 -2.26 -27.24
N ALA A 49 5.52 -3.09 -28.27
CA ALA A 49 4.56 -4.19 -28.20
C ALA A 49 4.92 -5.25 -27.13
N GLN A 50 6.22 -5.52 -26.93
CA GLN A 50 6.67 -6.44 -25.87
C GLN A 50 6.57 -5.79 -24.49
N ARG A 51 6.90 -4.49 -24.36
CA ARG A 51 6.71 -3.75 -23.10
C ARG A 51 5.25 -3.79 -22.65
N ASP A 52 4.31 -3.61 -23.57
CA ASP A 52 2.88 -3.66 -23.28
C ASP A 52 2.41 -5.04 -22.83
N MET A 53 3.00 -6.11 -23.38
CA MET A 53 2.72 -7.48 -22.94
C MET A 53 3.18 -7.71 -21.50
N VAL A 54 4.40 -7.25 -21.16
CA VAL A 54 4.93 -7.34 -19.80
C VAL A 54 4.10 -6.49 -18.83
N LYS A 55 3.72 -5.27 -19.23
CA LYS A 55 2.83 -4.39 -18.46
C LYS A 55 1.53 -5.12 -18.12
N LYS A 56 0.83 -5.67 -19.11
CA LYS A 56 -0.42 -6.43 -18.92
C LYS A 56 -0.24 -7.62 -17.97
N MET A 57 0.86 -8.36 -18.09
CA MET A 57 1.15 -9.48 -17.20
C MET A 57 1.36 -9.01 -15.75
N ILE A 58 2.01 -7.87 -15.54
CA ILE A 58 2.21 -7.30 -14.20
C ILE A 58 0.88 -6.77 -13.65
N GLU A 59 0.09 -6.06 -14.46
CA GLU A 59 -1.24 -5.56 -14.09
C GLU A 59 -2.18 -6.70 -13.64
N GLN A 60 -2.13 -7.85 -14.33
CA GLN A 60 -2.88 -9.06 -13.94
C GLN A 60 -2.44 -9.60 -12.58
N LYS A 61 -1.14 -9.57 -12.27
CA LYS A 61 -0.60 -10.08 -11.00
C LYS A 61 -0.80 -9.11 -9.83
N MET A 62 -0.76 -7.82 -10.10
CA MET A 62 -0.73 -6.75 -9.10
C MET A 62 -2.10 -6.08 -8.90
N GLY A 63 -3.11 -6.43 -9.71
CA GLY A 63 -4.50 -6.03 -9.46
C GLY A 63 -4.80 -4.56 -9.77
N GLY A 64 -4.27 -3.99 -10.85
CA GLY A 64 -4.56 -2.60 -11.23
C GLY A 64 -3.77 -2.11 -12.44
N SER A 65 -4.09 -0.93 -12.94
CA SER A 65 -3.30 -0.28 -14.00
C SER A 65 -1.97 0.21 -13.44
N ILE A 66 -0.87 -0.15 -14.13
CA ILE A 66 0.49 0.13 -13.67
C ILE A 66 1.26 0.79 -14.79
N ASP A 67 1.65 2.04 -14.63
CA ASP A 67 2.59 2.69 -15.54
C ASP A 67 4.03 2.40 -15.05
N LEU A 68 4.84 1.78 -15.92
CA LEU A 68 6.25 1.50 -15.63
C LEU A 68 7.11 2.64 -16.17
N ASN A 69 8.01 3.17 -15.34
CA ASN A 69 9.02 4.14 -15.74
C ASN A 69 10.39 3.74 -15.18
N GLU A 70 11.39 4.55 -15.47
CA GLU A 70 12.78 4.26 -15.08
C GLU A 70 13.01 4.19 -13.57
N LYS A 71 12.17 4.87 -12.78
CA LYS A 71 12.25 4.92 -11.32
C LYS A 71 11.49 3.76 -10.66
N GLY A 72 10.50 3.20 -11.34
CA GLY A 72 9.72 2.06 -10.87
C GLY A 72 8.29 2.08 -11.42
N THR A 73 7.30 2.00 -10.54
CA THR A 73 5.89 1.91 -10.93
C THR A 73 5.10 3.11 -10.45
N VAL A 74 4.21 3.61 -11.31
CA VAL A 74 3.15 4.55 -10.96
C VAL A 74 1.83 3.83 -11.06
N THR A 75 1.07 3.81 -9.97
CA THR A 75 -0.28 3.24 -9.93
C THR A 75 -1.26 4.29 -9.47
N ARG A 76 -2.52 4.14 -9.88
CA ARG A 76 -3.58 5.04 -9.45
C ARG A 76 -4.75 4.22 -8.91
N LYS A 77 -5.13 4.50 -7.67
CA LYS A 77 -6.16 3.75 -6.95
C LYS A 77 -7.12 4.71 -6.28
N CYS A 78 -8.39 4.35 -6.31
CA CYS A 78 -9.41 5.10 -5.58
C CYS A 78 -9.55 4.57 -4.17
N LEU A 79 -9.59 5.50 -3.22
CA LEU A 79 -9.86 5.25 -1.82
C LEU A 79 -11.19 5.88 -1.45
N SER A 80 -12.15 5.05 -1.04
CA SER A 80 -13.38 5.50 -0.39
C SER A 80 -13.13 5.85 1.08
N LYS A 81 -14.10 6.52 1.71
CA LYS A 81 -14.07 6.74 3.17
C LYS A 81 -13.98 5.42 3.94
N ASN A 82 -14.66 4.38 3.46
CA ASN A 82 -14.63 3.06 4.08
C ASN A 82 -13.24 2.41 3.94
N ASP A 83 -12.58 2.56 2.80
CA ASP A 83 -11.22 2.04 2.60
C ASP A 83 -10.22 2.67 3.55
N ILE A 84 -10.35 3.98 3.78
CA ILE A 84 -9.48 4.75 4.69
C ILE A 84 -9.77 4.36 6.14
N ALA A 85 -11.06 4.26 6.52
CA ALA A 85 -11.47 3.86 7.87
C ALA A 85 -10.99 2.45 8.24
N ASN A 86 -10.86 1.55 7.25
CA ASN A 86 -10.43 0.17 7.44
C ASN A 86 -8.99 -0.08 6.96
N MET A 87 -8.16 0.96 6.80
CA MET A 87 -6.82 0.84 6.22
C MET A 87 -5.96 -0.23 6.92
N GLN A 88 -6.04 -0.32 8.25
CA GLN A 88 -5.30 -1.33 9.00
C GLN A 88 -5.68 -2.76 8.63
N GLU A 89 -6.99 -3.03 8.51
CA GLU A 89 -7.50 -4.36 8.12
C GLU A 89 -7.18 -4.67 6.67
N ARG A 90 -7.16 -3.67 5.80
CA ARG A 90 -6.70 -3.82 4.42
C ARG A 90 -5.23 -4.20 4.34
N LEU A 91 -4.36 -3.48 5.04
CA LEU A 91 -2.93 -3.82 5.12
C LEU A 91 -2.74 -5.26 5.62
N LYS A 92 -3.47 -5.68 6.66
CA LYS A 92 -3.46 -7.06 7.12
C LYS A 92 -3.80 -8.04 5.99
N LYS A 93 -4.92 -7.85 5.30
CA LYS A 93 -5.34 -8.74 4.20
C LYS A 93 -4.36 -8.77 3.03
N ASP A 94 -3.83 -7.62 2.64
CA ASP A 94 -2.95 -7.49 1.48
C ASP A 94 -1.54 -8.06 1.74
N ILE A 95 -1.11 -8.11 3.01
CA ILE A 95 0.27 -8.46 3.38
C ILE A 95 0.37 -9.85 4.03
N ILE A 96 -0.64 -10.28 4.80
CA ILE A 96 -0.60 -11.57 5.49
C ILE A 96 -0.55 -12.69 4.46
N LYS A 97 0.55 -13.45 4.53
CA LYS A 97 0.73 -14.72 3.82
C LYS A 97 0.63 -15.86 4.84
N ASP A 98 0.35 -17.05 4.35
CA ASP A 98 0.30 -18.26 5.19
C ASP A 98 1.58 -18.41 6.02
N GLY A 99 1.42 -18.63 7.32
CA GLY A 99 2.53 -18.77 8.27
C GLY A 99 3.18 -17.46 8.74
N CYS A 100 2.58 -16.30 8.47
CA CYS A 100 3.06 -15.00 8.93
C CYS A 100 2.07 -14.31 9.86
N LYS A 101 2.57 -13.60 10.87
CA LYS A 101 1.78 -12.77 11.79
C LYS A 101 2.03 -11.30 11.51
N PHE A 102 0.96 -10.53 11.28
CA PHE A 102 1.04 -9.08 11.13
C PHE A 102 0.63 -8.38 12.41
N LYS A 103 1.42 -7.40 12.84
CA LYS A 103 1.16 -6.58 14.02
C LYS A 103 1.22 -5.11 13.64
N ILE A 104 0.23 -4.33 14.08
CA ILE A 104 0.32 -2.87 14.07
C ILE A 104 1.14 -2.45 15.29
N ASN A 105 2.23 -1.72 15.05
CA ASN A 105 3.14 -1.24 16.08
C ASN A 105 2.79 0.18 16.53
N GLU A 106 2.32 1.02 15.61
CA GLU A 106 1.94 2.40 15.85
C GLU A 106 0.80 2.78 14.91
N SER A 107 -0.22 3.47 15.42
CA SER A 107 -1.30 4.02 14.60
C SER A 107 -1.81 5.33 15.17
N SER A 108 -1.87 6.34 14.32
CA SER A 108 -2.41 7.66 14.60
C SER A 108 -3.06 8.21 13.33
N LYS A 109 -3.48 9.48 13.35
CA LYS A 109 -4.00 10.17 12.16
C LYS A 109 -2.95 10.38 11.07
N THR A 110 -1.67 10.42 11.42
CA THR A 110 -0.59 10.74 10.47
C THR A 110 0.43 9.63 10.31
N VAL A 111 0.42 8.61 11.17
CA VAL A 111 1.41 7.53 11.18
C VAL A 111 0.71 6.19 11.27
N LEU A 112 1.13 5.24 10.44
CA LEU A 112 0.74 3.85 10.53
C LEU A 112 1.97 2.97 10.31
N LYS A 113 2.42 2.30 11.36
CA LYS A 113 3.54 1.37 11.32
C LYS A 113 3.08 -0.04 11.63
N GLY A 114 3.51 -0.98 10.81
CA GLY A 114 3.22 -2.40 10.97
C GLY A 114 4.43 -3.26 10.69
N SER A 115 4.44 -4.45 11.28
CA SER A 115 5.45 -5.48 11.03
C SER A 115 4.80 -6.82 10.80
N MET A 116 5.22 -7.48 9.72
CA MET A 116 4.94 -8.87 9.44
C MET A 116 6.14 -9.71 9.86
N ASN A 117 5.90 -10.69 10.73
CA ASN A 117 6.90 -11.64 11.16
C ASN A 117 6.47 -13.05 10.74
N CYS A 118 7.34 -13.71 10.00
CA CYS A 118 7.17 -15.08 9.54
C CYS A 118 8.24 -15.97 10.20
N ASP A 119 8.04 -17.29 10.21
CA ASP A 119 9.05 -18.24 10.71
C ASP A 119 10.36 -18.14 9.91
N ASP A 120 10.24 -17.99 8.59
CA ASP A 120 11.35 -17.59 7.74
C ASP A 120 11.56 -16.07 7.81
N LYS A 121 12.60 -15.66 8.55
CA LYS A 121 12.97 -14.24 8.74
C LYS A 121 13.23 -13.51 7.42
N LYS A 122 13.57 -14.21 6.32
CA LYS A 122 13.74 -13.61 4.99
C LYS A 122 12.41 -13.14 4.37
N LYS A 123 11.29 -13.45 5.01
CA LYS A 123 9.95 -13.01 4.60
C LYS A 123 9.40 -11.92 5.51
N ASN A 124 10.15 -11.48 6.52
CA ASN A 124 9.73 -10.39 7.39
C ASN A 124 9.65 -9.09 6.59
N VAL A 125 8.64 -8.28 6.92
CA VAL A 125 8.38 -7.00 6.29
C VAL A 125 8.02 -5.97 7.36
N THR A 126 8.63 -4.80 7.31
CA THR A 126 8.23 -3.65 8.12
C THR A 126 7.73 -2.55 7.21
N ILE A 127 6.61 -1.92 7.59
CA ILE A 127 5.96 -0.86 6.83
C ILE A 127 5.84 0.35 7.73
N SER A 128 6.17 1.51 7.19
CA SER A 128 6.01 2.81 7.85
C SER A 128 5.37 3.78 6.87
N LEU A 129 4.07 4.01 7.05
CA LEU A 129 3.32 5.03 6.34
C LEU A 129 3.24 6.29 7.20
N VAL A 130 3.72 7.40 6.65
CA VAL A 130 3.67 8.73 7.27
C VAL A 130 2.98 9.69 6.32
N MET A 131 1.97 10.38 6.80
CA MET A 131 1.24 11.41 6.06
C MET A 131 1.91 12.77 6.29
N ASP A 132 2.26 13.46 5.22
CA ASP A 132 2.71 14.86 5.28
C ASP A 132 1.50 15.81 5.34
N SER A 133 0.40 15.41 4.72
CA SER A 133 -0.88 16.13 4.72
C SER A 133 -2.04 15.17 4.46
N THR A 134 -3.27 15.67 4.48
CA THR A 134 -4.44 14.86 4.07
C THR A 134 -4.44 14.46 2.60
N LYS A 135 -3.47 14.93 1.81
CA LYS A 135 -3.36 14.74 0.35
C LYS A 135 -2.00 14.23 -0.10
N SER A 136 -1.08 13.93 0.82
CA SER A 136 0.26 13.43 0.48
C SER A 136 0.89 12.66 1.64
N GLY A 137 1.70 11.68 1.32
CA GLY A 137 2.49 10.95 2.31
C GLY A 137 3.53 10.04 1.69
N LEU A 138 4.33 9.44 2.54
CA LEU A 138 5.39 8.52 2.18
C LEU A 138 5.18 7.19 2.91
N ASN A 139 5.24 6.10 2.15
CA ASN A 139 5.34 4.77 2.69
C ASN A 139 6.73 4.21 2.45
N GLU A 140 7.38 3.75 3.52
CA GLU A 140 8.64 3.02 3.45
C GLU A 140 8.43 1.56 3.84
N THR A 141 8.89 0.65 2.99
CA THR A 141 8.80 -0.80 3.22
C THR A 141 10.19 -1.41 3.28
N THR A 142 10.52 -2.02 4.41
CA THR A 142 11.79 -2.72 4.63
C THR A 142 11.56 -4.22 4.56
N THR A 143 12.37 -4.91 3.75
CA THR A 143 12.36 -6.35 3.58
C THR A 143 13.77 -6.83 3.22
N SER A 144 14.10 -8.09 3.47
CA SER A 144 15.40 -8.66 3.08
C SER A 144 15.58 -8.85 1.57
N MET A 145 14.54 -8.62 0.77
CA MET A 145 14.64 -8.65 -0.70
C MET A 145 15.26 -7.37 -1.29
N SER A 146 15.40 -6.30 -0.52
CA SER A 146 15.97 -5.04 -0.99
C SER A 146 17.09 -4.58 -0.05
N GLU A 147 18.14 -4.00 -0.62
CA GLU A 147 19.27 -3.47 0.17
C GLU A 147 18.89 -2.19 0.92
N LYS A 148 17.92 -1.44 0.37
CA LYS A 148 17.38 -0.22 0.95
C LYS A 148 15.85 -0.34 1.10
N PRO A 149 15.22 0.45 1.98
CA PRO A 149 13.77 0.52 2.04
C PRO A 149 13.18 0.91 0.69
N ILE A 150 12.12 0.21 0.30
CA ILE A 150 11.32 0.54 -0.89
C ILE A 150 10.45 1.74 -0.50
N LYS A 151 10.65 2.86 -1.20
CA LYS A 151 9.88 4.09 -0.97
C LYS A 151 8.71 4.17 -1.92
N THR A 152 7.54 4.52 -1.40
CA THR A 152 6.33 4.79 -2.17
C THR A 152 5.78 6.15 -1.79
N SER A 153 5.92 7.12 -2.69
CA SER A 153 5.30 8.44 -2.54
C SER A 153 3.82 8.35 -2.92
N MET A 154 2.97 8.99 -2.13
CA MET A 154 1.52 8.99 -2.33
C MET A 154 1.03 10.42 -2.53
N LYS A 155 0.17 10.63 -3.53
CA LYS A 155 -0.40 11.94 -3.83
C LYS A 155 -1.88 11.83 -4.19
N TRP A 156 -2.71 12.62 -3.54
CA TRP A 156 -4.12 12.77 -3.91
C TRP A 156 -4.22 13.60 -5.19
N LEU A 157 -4.98 13.10 -6.16
CA LEU A 157 -5.15 13.73 -7.47
C LEU A 157 -6.49 14.44 -7.60
N ALA A 158 -7.58 13.77 -7.20
CA ALA A 158 -8.94 14.28 -7.43
C ALA A 158 -9.95 13.65 -6.49
N ALA A 159 -11.06 14.34 -6.25
CA ALA A 159 -12.18 13.82 -5.45
C ALA A 159 -12.99 12.77 -6.23
N ASN A 160 -13.03 12.88 -7.57
CA ASN A 160 -13.73 11.93 -8.42
C ASN A 160 -12.83 10.76 -8.82
N CYS A 161 -13.47 9.63 -9.10
CA CYS A 161 -12.84 8.39 -9.57
C CYS A 161 -13.23 8.04 -11.01
N ALA A 162 -13.83 8.99 -11.74
CA ALA A 162 -14.49 8.70 -13.01
C ALA A 162 -13.45 8.27 -14.07
N GLY A 163 -13.64 7.08 -14.64
CA GLY A 163 -12.77 6.53 -15.70
C GLY A 163 -11.68 5.56 -15.25
N LYS A 164 -11.65 5.12 -13.97
CA LYS A 164 -10.72 4.08 -13.49
C LYS A 164 -11.49 2.93 -12.82
N LYS A 165 -11.07 1.67 -13.07
CA LYS A 165 -11.69 0.48 -12.47
C LYS A 165 -11.64 0.62 -10.94
N LYS A 166 -12.81 0.53 -10.29
CA LYS A 166 -12.90 0.24 -8.86
C LYS A 166 -12.17 -1.09 -8.63
N GLU A 167 -11.34 -1.16 -7.60
CA GLU A 167 -10.80 -2.44 -7.15
C GLU A 167 -11.99 -3.31 -6.76
N LYS A 168 -12.11 -4.47 -7.41
CA LYS A 168 -13.16 -5.44 -7.14
C LYS A 168 -12.86 -6.01 -5.76
N LEU A 169 -13.79 -5.82 -4.82
CA LEU A 169 -13.82 -6.60 -3.58
C LEU A 169 -14.15 -8.04 -4.02
N GLU A 170 -13.17 -8.94 -3.95
CA GLU A 170 -13.44 -10.38 -3.85
C GLU A 170 -13.29 -10.80 -2.39
#